data_AF-A0A7X0EXZ2-F1
#
_entry.id   AF-A0A7X0EXZ2-F1
#
_cell.length_a   1.000
_cell.length_b   1.000
_cell.length_c   1.000
_cell.angle_alpha   90.00
_cell.angle_beta   90.00
_cell.angle_gamma   90.00
#
_symmetry.space_group_name_H-M   'P 1'
#
loop_
_entity.id
_entity.type
_entity.pdbx_description
1 polymer ?
#
loop_
_entity_poly.entity_id
_entity_poly.type
_entity_poly.pdbx_seq_one_letter_code
_entity_poly.pdbx_strand_id
1 'polypeptide(L)'
;MSLARSSPSVENRTGVHRLGWLDALRGIGALAVVGEHLFTWAMPWLRPTQINLGMSGVLVFFLVSGYIIPTSLERGGDVRAFWIGRFFRLYPLYLAVIVLVLALSPWIPVRPEVPRDPYAVAAHATMLLDVVGVGGVLNTMWTLSYEMAFYLMVAALFVTGAHAGRAARRGLVAVLFGLAAIVAGMTLSAAPLSGAGPAWVALVVFAAGLGCVFAGRLRTLASCALGVMALALLVLSSRVPWFGLAMLAVMFTGTAIHRWERGSGTLRPVALTLLLVALAPVWAISAGWWWVRPDVWIGTVALAAATFAAGLALRGRRIPRPLAWLGVVSYSLYLVHLPILLVMIHILGERRWSPLPHQLATGAVFLLVLLPVVGLTHRLVELPMQRLGRRLARRV
;
A
#
# COMPACT_ATOMS: atom_id res chain seq x y z
N MET A 1 -52.87 -14.49 16.55
CA MET A 1 -51.88 -15.35 15.86
C MET A 1 -51.69 -14.82 14.45
N SER A 2 -50.57 -14.13 14.17
CA SER A 2 -49.88 -14.06 12.87
C SER A 2 -48.89 -12.88 12.91
N LEU A 3 -47.61 -13.22 13.12
CA LEU A 3 -46.48 -12.31 13.02
C LEU A 3 -46.15 -12.12 11.53
N ALA A 4 -46.45 -10.94 10.98
CA ALA A 4 -45.96 -10.55 9.67
C ALA A 4 -44.46 -10.22 9.77
N ARG A 5 -43.62 -11.08 9.19
CA ARG A 5 -42.18 -10.88 9.05
C ARG A 5 -41.93 -9.68 8.13
N SER A 6 -41.33 -8.62 8.68
CA SER A 6 -40.79 -7.51 7.91
C SER A 6 -39.66 -7.99 7.01
N SER A 7 -39.84 -7.86 5.70
CA SER A 7 -38.83 -8.08 4.67
C SER A 7 -37.57 -7.22 4.91
N PRO A 8 -36.36 -7.76 4.68
CA PRO A 8 -35.12 -7.01 4.86
C PRO A 8 -35.04 -5.88 3.84
N SER A 9 -34.85 -4.66 4.35
CA SER A 9 -34.80 -3.43 3.56
C SER A 9 -33.74 -3.47 2.46
N VAL A 10 -34.08 -2.83 1.33
CA VAL A 10 -33.27 -2.61 0.11
C VAL A 10 -31.90 -1.97 0.38
N GLU A 11 -31.68 -1.46 1.60
CA GLU A 11 -30.48 -0.78 2.06
C GLU A 11 -29.22 -1.67 2.09
N ASN A 12 -29.37 -2.99 2.20
CA ASN A 12 -28.22 -3.91 2.25
C ASN A 12 -27.63 -4.27 0.86
N ARG A 13 -28.31 -3.92 -0.25
CA ARG A 13 -27.82 -4.21 -1.62
C ARG A 13 -26.99 -3.07 -2.23
N THR A 14 -26.98 -1.89 -1.62
CA THR A 14 -26.31 -0.69 -2.16
C THR A 14 -24.87 -0.51 -1.68
N GLY A 15 -24.47 -1.18 -0.60
CA GLY A 15 -23.11 -1.10 -0.04
C GLY A 15 -22.03 -1.72 -0.93
N VAL A 16 -22.33 -2.85 -1.58
CA VAL A 16 -21.40 -3.56 -2.48
C VAL A 16 -21.19 -2.80 -3.80
N HIS A 17 -22.20 -2.03 -4.25
CA HIS A 17 -22.12 -1.24 -5.47
C HIS A 17 -21.33 0.06 -5.34
N ARG A 18 -21.24 0.66 -4.13
CA ARG A 18 -20.62 1.99 -3.94
C ARG A 18 -19.08 2.00 -4.03
N LEU A 19 -18.42 0.86 -3.87
CA LEU A 19 -16.94 0.77 -3.87
C LEU A 19 -16.39 -0.20 -4.93
N GLY A 20 -17.24 -0.82 -5.75
CA GLY A 20 -16.79 -1.83 -6.71
C GLY A 20 -15.76 -1.32 -7.72
N TRP A 21 -15.79 -0.03 -8.07
CA TRP A 21 -14.77 0.59 -8.94
C TRP A 21 -13.41 0.73 -8.24
N LEU A 22 -13.39 0.97 -6.93
CA LEU A 22 -12.14 1.01 -6.14
C LEU A 22 -11.57 -0.40 -5.99
N ASP A 23 -12.43 -1.41 -5.81
CA ASP A 23 -12.01 -2.80 -5.82
C ASP A 23 -11.43 -3.16 -7.20
N ALA A 24 -12.09 -2.77 -8.30
CA ALA A 24 -11.56 -2.95 -9.65
C ALA A 24 -10.16 -2.31 -9.81
N LEU A 25 -9.98 -1.06 -9.36
CA LEU A 25 -8.68 -0.39 -9.39
C LEU A 25 -7.60 -1.14 -8.60
N ARG A 26 -7.95 -1.67 -7.42
CA ARG A 26 -7.04 -2.51 -6.63
C ARG A 26 -6.68 -3.81 -7.36
N GLY A 27 -7.64 -4.43 -8.02
CA GLY A 27 -7.42 -5.64 -8.83
C GLY A 27 -6.49 -5.37 -10.01
N ILE A 28 -6.74 -4.28 -10.75
CA ILE A 28 -5.89 -3.83 -11.87
C ILE A 28 -4.47 -3.53 -11.36
N GLY A 29 -4.35 -2.79 -10.25
CA GLY A 29 -3.05 -2.48 -9.64
C GLY A 29 -2.29 -3.74 -9.22
N ALA A 30 -2.97 -4.72 -8.61
CA ALA A 30 -2.36 -6.00 -8.25
C ALA A 30 -1.85 -6.75 -9.48
N LEU A 31 -2.67 -6.83 -10.54
CA LEU A 31 -2.28 -7.49 -11.79
C LEU A 31 -1.12 -6.79 -12.48
N ALA A 32 -1.06 -5.45 -12.45
CA ALA A 32 0.06 -4.70 -13.00
C ALA A 32 1.38 -5.02 -12.27
N VAL A 33 1.34 -5.16 -10.94
CA VAL A 33 2.50 -5.57 -10.12
C VAL A 33 2.90 -7.02 -10.40
N VAL A 34 1.94 -7.93 -10.46
CA VAL A 34 2.18 -9.35 -10.80
C VAL A 34 2.79 -9.46 -12.19
N GLY A 35 2.21 -8.74 -13.16
CA GLY A 35 2.68 -8.66 -14.54
C GLY A 35 4.11 -8.16 -14.62
N GLU A 36 4.44 -7.02 -13.98
CA GLU A 36 5.81 -6.47 -13.99
C GLU A 36 6.86 -7.51 -13.54
N HIS A 37 6.59 -8.25 -12.46
CA HIS A 37 7.50 -9.27 -11.98
C HIS A 37 7.54 -10.48 -12.93
N LEU A 38 6.39 -10.98 -13.38
CA LEU A 38 6.34 -12.11 -14.30
C LEU A 38 7.03 -11.80 -15.64
N PHE A 39 6.81 -10.61 -16.19
CA PHE A 39 7.40 -10.18 -17.46
C PHE A 39 8.91 -10.01 -17.33
N THR A 40 9.41 -9.57 -16.17
CA THR A 40 10.86 -9.45 -15.93
C THR A 40 11.59 -10.78 -16.04
N TRP A 41 11.01 -11.87 -15.52
CA TRP A 41 11.70 -13.17 -15.39
C TRP A 41 11.28 -14.23 -16.41
N ALA A 42 10.09 -14.10 -17.01
CA ALA A 42 9.54 -15.12 -17.91
C ALA A 42 9.12 -14.59 -19.28
N MET A 43 8.55 -13.38 -19.37
CA MET A 43 7.95 -12.86 -20.62
C MET A 43 8.40 -11.41 -20.91
N PRO A 44 9.70 -11.16 -21.17
CA PRO A 44 10.25 -9.81 -21.29
C PRO A 44 9.67 -9.00 -22.45
N TRP A 45 9.17 -9.66 -23.50
CA TRP A 45 8.54 -9.01 -24.66
C TRP A 45 7.19 -8.34 -24.35
N LEU A 46 6.57 -8.66 -23.21
CA LEU A 46 5.39 -7.96 -22.69
C LEU A 46 5.74 -6.78 -21.78
N ARG A 47 7.01 -6.61 -21.42
CA ARG A 47 7.44 -5.58 -20.47
C ARG A 47 7.73 -4.27 -21.21
N PRO A 48 6.91 -3.22 -21.02
CA PRO A 48 7.20 -1.92 -21.61
C PRO A 48 8.46 -1.30 -20.99
N THR A 49 9.20 -0.53 -21.78
CA THR A 49 10.46 0.11 -21.35
C THR A 49 10.31 1.60 -21.06
N GLN A 50 9.23 2.21 -21.55
CA GLN A 50 8.89 3.63 -21.38
C GLN A 50 8.02 3.89 -20.15
N ILE A 51 7.53 2.85 -19.49
CA ILE A 51 6.70 2.91 -18.28
C ILE A 51 6.99 1.70 -17.40
N ASN A 52 6.77 1.82 -16.10
CA ASN A 52 6.83 0.70 -15.18
C ASN A 52 5.41 0.31 -14.73
N LEU A 53 4.94 -0.87 -15.17
CA LEU A 53 3.57 -1.31 -14.90
C LEU A 53 3.34 -1.54 -13.40
N GLY A 54 4.31 -2.16 -12.74
CA GLY A 54 4.20 -2.48 -11.33
C GLY A 54 4.14 -1.24 -10.45
N MET A 55 5.01 -0.26 -10.72
CA MET A 55 5.02 1.02 -10.02
C MET A 55 3.74 1.81 -10.27
N SER A 56 3.22 1.80 -11.51
CA SER A 56 1.92 2.39 -11.81
C SER A 56 0.80 1.75 -10.96
N GLY A 57 0.79 0.42 -10.85
CA GLY A 57 -0.13 -0.31 -9.97
C GLY A 57 0.00 0.06 -8.49
N VAL A 58 1.23 0.25 -7.99
CA VAL A 58 1.49 0.71 -6.62
C VAL A 58 0.94 2.13 -6.38
N LEU A 59 1.16 3.04 -7.33
CA LEU A 59 0.60 4.41 -7.25
C LEU A 59 -0.94 4.38 -7.23
N VAL A 60 -1.57 3.49 -8.00
CA VAL A 60 -3.04 3.27 -7.95
C VAL A 60 -3.47 2.76 -6.58
N PHE A 61 -2.75 1.80 -5.98
CA PHE A 61 -3.04 1.36 -4.60
C PHE A 61 -2.98 2.50 -3.60
N PHE A 62 -1.96 3.36 -3.69
CA PHE A 62 -1.79 4.50 -2.80
C PHE A 62 -2.87 5.56 -2.98
N LEU A 63 -3.30 5.85 -4.22
CA LEU A 63 -4.45 6.71 -4.48
C LEU A 63 -5.74 6.13 -3.88
N VAL A 64 -5.99 4.82 -4.04
CA VAL A 64 -7.16 4.14 -3.47
C VAL A 64 -7.12 4.17 -1.93
N SER A 65 -5.94 3.91 -1.34
CA SER A 65 -5.71 3.99 0.10
C SER A 65 -6.03 5.39 0.63
N GLY A 66 -5.49 6.42 -0.02
CA GLY A 66 -5.80 7.82 0.25
C GLY A 66 -7.28 8.16 0.20
N TYR A 67 -7.98 7.65 -0.81
CA TYR A 67 -9.40 7.90 -1.02
C TYR A 67 -10.30 7.27 0.06
N ILE A 68 -9.94 6.07 0.56
CA ILE A 68 -10.80 5.28 1.47
C ILE A 68 -10.41 5.43 2.95
N ILE A 69 -9.14 5.52 3.29
CA ILE A 69 -8.68 5.33 4.68
C ILE A 69 -9.13 6.48 5.60
N PRO A 70 -8.88 7.77 5.29
CA PRO A 70 -9.34 8.87 6.14
C PRO A 70 -10.86 8.85 6.32
N THR A 71 -11.59 8.57 5.24
CA THR A 71 -13.06 8.54 5.25
C THR A 71 -13.62 7.35 6.02
N SER A 72 -12.92 6.21 6.01
CA SER A 72 -13.23 5.05 6.85
C SER A 72 -13.06 5.36 8.33
N LEU A 73 -12.05 6.13 8.70
CA LEU A 73 -11.84 6.55 10.08
C LEU A 73 -12.86 7.61 10.51
N GLU A 74 -13.16 8.59 9.66
CA GLU A 74 -14.20 9.61 9.88
C GLU A 74 -15.59 9.02 10.09
N ARG A 75 -15.97 8.01 9.29
CA ARG A 75 -17.26 7.33 9.44
C ARG A 75 -17.32 6.43 10.67
N GLY A 76 -16.19 5.80 11.01
CA GLY A 76 -16.10 4.91 12.16
C GLY A 76 -16.06 5.65 13.50
N GLY A 77 -15.51 6.86 13.53
CA GLY A 77 -15.46 7.72 14.73
C GLY A 77 -14.46 7.28 15.80
N ASP A 78 -14.01 6.01 15.78
CA ASP A 78 -13.14 5.46 16.81
C ASP A 78 -11.79 4.96 16.26
N VAL A 79 -10.71 5.45 16.88
CA VAL A 79 -9.33 5.15 16.47
C VAL A 79 -8.87 3.75 16.88
N ARG A 80 -9.43 3.17 17.96
CA ARG A 80 -9.09 1.79 18.38
C ARG A 80 -9.71 0.79 17.41
N ALA A 81 -11.00 0.96 17.09
CA ALA A 81 -11.71 0.20 16.08
C ALA A 81 -11.00 0.26 14.72
N PHE A 82 -10.47 1.43 14.37
CA PHE A 82 -9.61 1.59 13.20
C PHE A 82 -8.35 0.71 13.26
N TRP A 83 -7.55 0.80 14.32
CA TRP A 83 -6.33 0.00 14.46
C TRP A 83 -6.60 -1.50 14.49
N ILE A 84 -7.66 -1.94 15.19
CA ILE A 84 -8.12 -3.34 15.16
C ILE A 84 -8.42 -3.76 13.72
N GLY A 85 -9.21 -2.98 13.01
CA GLY A 85 -9.57 -3.27 11.62
C GLY A 85 -8.35 -3.39 10.69
N ARG A 86 -7.33 -2.55 10.88
CA ARG A 86 -6.09 -2.58 10.08
C ARG A 86 -5.17 -3.73 10.46
N PHE A 87 -5.00 -4.00 11.75
CA PHE A 87 -4.21 -5.13 12.23
C PHE A 87 -4.71 -6.44 11.63
N PHE A 88 -6.00 -6.75 11.80
CA PHE A 88 -6.61 -7.99 11.31
C PHE A 88 -6.75 -8.06 9.78
N ARG A 89 -6.60 -6.93 9.09
CA ARG A 89 -6.57 -6.89 7.63
C ARG A 89 -5.19 -7.20 7.05
N LEU A 90 -4.13 -6.75 7.71
CA LEU A 90 -2.77 -6.76 7.15
C LEU A 90 -1.90 -7.85 7.78
N TYR A 91 -1.72 -7.82 9.11
CA TYR A 91 -0.75 -8.66 9.80
C TYR A 91 -0.90 -10.16 9.56
N PRO A 92 -2.11 -10.77 9.56
CA PRO A 92 -2.22 -12.22 9.46
C PRO A 92 -1.58 -12.82 8.20
N LEU A 93 -1.90 -12.26 7.02
CA LEU A 93 -1.32 -12.73 5.78
C LEU A 93 0.15 -12.30 5.65
N TYR A 94 0.48 -11.08 6.06
CA TYR A 94 1.86 -10.59 6.07
C TYR A 94 2.80 -11.50 6.86
N LEU A 95 2.41 -11.88 8.09
CA LEU A 95 3.18 -12.80 8.93
C LEU A 95 3.22 -14.22 8.36
N ALA A 96 2.11 -14.74 7.84
CA ALA A 96 2.08 -16.06 7.19
C ALA A 96 3.05 -16.13 6.01
N VAL A 97 3.13 -15.06 5.20
CA VAL A 97 4.06 -14.97 4.08
C VAL A 97 5.51 -14.83 4.54
N ILE A 98 5.79 -14.07 5.61
CA ILE A 98 7.13 -14.03 6.21
C ILE A 98 7.57 -15.43 6.66
N VAL A 99 6.70 -16.13 7.41
CA VAL A 99 6.98 -17.50 7.87
C VAL A 99 7.24 -18.44 6.69
N LEU A 100 6.44 -18.37 5.63
CA LEU A 100 6.64 -19.15 4.42
C LEU A 100 8.02 -18.87 3.78
N VAL A 101 8.39 -17.61 3.61
CA VAL A 101 9.67 -17.26 2.98
C VAL A 101 10.85 -17.67 3.84
N LEU A 102 10.77 -17.52 5.16
CA LEU A 102 11.79 -18.01 6.08
C LEU A 102 11.89 -19.55 6.06
N ALA A 103 10.76 -20.26 5.96
CA ALA A 103 10.77 -21.71 5.81
C ALA A 103 11.41 -22.15 4.48
N LEU A 104 11.29 -21.36 3.42
CA LEU A 104 11.92 -21.60 2.13
C LEU A 104 13.41 -21.20 2.08
N SER A 105 13.92 -20.50 3.09
CA SER A 105 15.28 -19.95 3.08
C SER A 105 16.43 -20.96 2.89
N PRO A 106 16.31 -22.24 3.29
CA PRO A 106 17.35 -23.24 3.00
C PRO A 106 17.56 -23.51 1.50
N TRP A 107 16.52 -23.30 0.67
CA TRP A 107 16.57 -23.53 -0.78
C TRP A 107 16.64 -22.22 -1.58
N ILE A 108 15.95 -21.19 -1.10
CA ILE A 108 15.84 -19.88 -1.75
C ILE A 108 16.35 -18.83 -0.75
N PRO A 109 17.62 -18.41 -0.86
CA PRO A 109 18.20 -17.49 0.12
C PRO A 109 17.39 -16.22 0.28
N VAL A 110 17.19 -15.80 1.53
CA VAL A 110 16.61 -14.49 1.84
C VAL A 110 17.55 -13.41 1.32
N ARG A 111 16.95 -12.36 0.77
CA ARG A 111 17.65 -11.25 0.14
C ARG A 111 18.68 -10.60 1.08
N PRO A 112 19.87 -10.19 0.59
CA PRO A 112 20.92 -9.57 1.41
C PRO A 112 20.50 -8.27 2.10
N GLU A 113 19.54 -7.53 1.53
CA GLU A 113 19.05 -6.27 2.08
C GLU A 113 18.21 -6.46 3.36
N VAL A 114 17.95 -7.71 3.76
CA VAL A 114 17.34 -8.07 5.05
C VAL A 114 18.47 -8.42 6.02
N PRO A 115 18.76 -7.56 7.01
CA PRO A 115 19.76 -7.85 8.03
C PRO A 115 19.39 -9.11 8.81
N ARG A 116 20.40 -9.87 9.25
CA ARG A 116 20.23 -11.09 10.06
C ARG A 116 20.24 -10.81 11.57
N ASP A 117 20.12 -9.53 11.92
CA ASP A 117 20.13 -9.02 13.29
C ASP A 117 18.71 -8.83 13.85
N PRO A 118 18.54 -8.83 15.19
CA PRO A 118 17.22 -8.66 15.80
C PRO A 118 16.50 -7.36 15.45
N TYR A 119 17.21 -6.30 15.05
CA TYR A 119 16.56 -5.05 14.64
C TYR A 119 15.78 -5.19 13.33
N ALA A 120 16.09 -6.18 12.48
CA ALA A 120 15.26 -6.51 11.32
C ALA A 120 13.89 -7.05 11.75
N VAL A 121 13.84 -7.81 12.86
CA VAL A 121 12.56 -8.27 13.45
C VAL A 121 11.77 -7.07 13.97
N ALA A 122 12.41 -6.13 14.67
CA ALA A 122 11.77 -4.89 15.13
C ALA A 122 11.16 -4.08 13.97
N ALA A 123 11.91 -3.94 12.87
CA ALA A 123 11.47 -3.28 11.65
C ALA A 123 10.25 -3.98 11.00
N HIS A 124 10.26 -5.31 10.93
CA HIS A 124 9.14 -6.09 10.36
C HIS A 124 7.92 -6.14 11.30
N ALA A 125 8.12 -6.16 12.62
CA ALA A 125 7.06 -6.20 13.62
C ALA A 125 6.21 -4.92 13.61
N THR A 126 6.82 -3.77 13.37
CA THR A 126 6.11 -2.49 13.19
C THR A 126 5.56 -2.29 11.78
N MET A 127 5.94 -3.15 10.82
CA MET A 127 5.72 -2.97 9.39
C MET A 127 6.41 -1.72 8.82
N LEU A 128 7.30 -1.05 9.56
CA LEU A 128 7.99 0.19 9.15
C LEU A 128 9.36 -0.04 8.49
N LEU A 129 9.62 -1.25 8.00
CA LEU A 129 10.92 -1.71 7.52
C LEU A 129 11.62 -0.75 6.55
N ASP A 130 10.95 -0.29 5.49
CA ASP A 130 11.58 0.57 4.48
C ASP A 130 11.85 1.99 5.02
N VAL A 131 10.97 2.45 5.91
CA VAL A 131 11.04 3.75 6.58
C VAL A 131 12.16 3.80 7.63
N VAL A 132 12.59 2.65 8.15
CA VAL A 132 13.78 2.53 9.03
C VAL A 132 15.03 2.02 8.28
N GLY A 133 15.00 2.01 6.95
CA GLY A 133 16.14 1.63 6.11
C GLY A 133 16.39 0.12 5.98
N VAL A 134 15.49 -0.73 6.46
CA VAL A 134 15.58 -2.19 6.42
C VAL A 134 14.85 -2.75 5.20
N GLY A 135 15.48 -3.67 4.47
CA GLY A 135 14.81 -4.37 3.37
C GLY A 135 13.75 -5.35 3.86
N GLY A 136 12.68 -5.51 3.08
CA GLY A 136 11.66 -6.51 3.36
C GLY A 136 12.10 -7.92 3.00
N VAL A 137 11.67 -8.91 3.80
CA VAL A 137 11.81 -10.35 3.51
C VAL A 137 11.39 -10.67 2.07
N LEU A 138 10.33 -10.02 1.60
CA LEU A 138 10.02 -9.90 0.17
C LEU A 138 10.18 -8.46 -0.28
N ASN A 139 10.65 -8.27 -1.53
CA ASN A 139 10.80 -6.92 -2.08
C ASN A 139 9.49 -6.13 -2.04
N THR A 140 8.35 -6.74 -2.29
CA THR A 140 7.05 -6.04 -2.33
C THR A 140 6.61 -5.48 -0.97
N MET A 141 7.21 -5.89 0.15
CA MET A 141 6.81 -5.44 1.49
C MET A 141 7.14 -3.97 1.76
N TRP A 142 8.03 -3.33 0.99
CA TRP A 142 8.34 -1.90 1.18
C TRP A 142 7.10 -1.02 1.10
N THR A 143 6.12 -1.37 0.24
CA THR A 143 4.89 -0.57 0.07
C THR A 143 4.04 -0.51 1.34
N LEU A 144 4.04 -1.60 2.12
CA LEU A 144 3.31 -1.70 3.37
C LEU A 144 3.89 -0.76 4.43
N SER A 145 5.19 -0.46 4.36
CA SER A 145 5.85 0.50 5.24
C SER A 145 5.29 1.91 5.07
N TYR A 146 5.11 2.35 3.83
CA TYR A 146 4.51 3.65 3.55
C TYR A 146 3.01 3.68 3.87
N GLU A 147 2.31 2.56 3.67
CA GLU A 147 0.90 2.44 4.07
C GLU A 147 0.74 2.51 5.60
N MET A 148 1.64 1.89 6.37
CA MET A 148 1.66 2.00 7.83
C MET A 148 1.98 3.42 8.29
N ALA A 149 2.99 4.07 7.71
CA ALA A 149 3.30 5.47 7.99
C ALA A 149 2.08 6.38 7.74
N PHE A 150 1.35 6.14 6.64
CA PHE A 150 0.12 6.86 6.34
C PHE A 150 -0.98 6.61 7.37
N TYR A 151 -1.16 5.36 7.85
CA TYR A 151 -2.11 5.06 8.92
C TYR A 151 -1.80 5.82 10.21
N LEU A 152 -0.54 5.87 10.61
CA LEU A 152 -0.09 6.61 11.81
C LEU A 152 -0.39 8.11 11.67
N MET A 153 -0.09 8.69 10.50
CA MET A 153 -0.36 10.09 10.20
C MET A 153 -1.86 10.40 10.18
N VAL A 154 -2.68 9.57 9.51
CA VAL A 154 -4.13 9.77 9.44
C VAL A 154 -4.78 9.65 10.81
N ALA A 155 -4.32 8.72 11.66
CA ALA A 155 -4.78 8.61 13.04
C ALA A 155 -4.46 9.89 13.85
N ALA A 156 -3.26 10.44 13.71
CA ALA A 156 -2.89 11.70 14.34
C ALA A 156 -3.76 12.89 13.88
N LEU A 157 -3.96 13.03 12.56
CA LEU A 157 -4.81 14.06 11.97
C LEU A 157 -6.28 13.91 12.38
N PHE A 158 -6.72 12.68 12.60
CA PHE A 158 -8.07 12.39 13.04
C PHE A 158 -8.30 12.86 14.48
N VAL A 159 -7.48 12.38 15.42
CA VAL A 159 -7.65 12.66 16.85
C VAL A 159 -7.44 14.14 17.19
N THR A 160 -6.65 14.87 16.40
CA THR A 160 -6.45 16.33 16.53
C THR A 160 -7.53 17.17 15.85
N GLY A 161 -8.44 16.57 15.06
CA GLY A 161 -9.40 17.32 14.25
C GLY A 161 -8.81 18.00 13.00
N ALA A 162 -7.49 17.91 12.79
CA ALA A 162 -6.80 18.56 11.67
C ALA A 162 -7.29 18.06 10.29
N HIS A 163 -7.78 16.82 10.23
CA HIS A 163 -8.43 16.25 9.03
C HIS A 163 -9.65 17.04 8.52
N ALA A 164 -10.34 17.77 9.41
CA ALA A 164 -11.47 18.65 9.09
C ALA A 164 -11.04 20.13 8.90
N GLY A 165 -9.76 20.42 9.12
CA GLY A 165 -9.18 21.76 8.96
C GLY A 165 -9.30 22.29 7.52
N ARG A 166 -9.15 23.61 7.36
CA ARG A 166 -9.21 24.26 6.03
C ARG A 166 -8.13 23.72 5.09
N ALA A 167 -6.92 23.46 5.59
CA ALA A 167 -5.81 22.93 4.81
C ALA A 167 -6.08 21.52 4.27
N ALA A 168 -6.62 20.63 5.11
CA ALA A 168 -7.00 19.28 4.72
C ALA A 168 -8.15 19.27 3.71
N ARG A 169 -9.20 20.08 3.93
CA ARG A 169 -10.30 20.26 2.98
C ARG A 169 -9.84 20.79 1.62
N ARG A 170 -8.88 21.71 1.63
CA ARG A 170 -8.25 22.28 0.43
C ARG A 170 -7.16 21.41 -0.17
N GLY A 171 -6.93 20.18 0.30
CA GLY A 171 -5.92 19.28 -0.25
C GLY A 171 -4.47 19.77 -0.11
N LEU A 172 -4.20 20.76 0.73
CA LEU A 172 -2.86 21.35 0.87
C LEU A 172 -1.83 20.37 1.43
N VAL A 173 -2.27 19.39 2.24
CA VAL A 173 -1.39 18.36 2.79
C VAL A 173 -0.69 17.58 1.68
N ALA A 174 -1.41 17.25 0.59
CA ALA A 174 -0.83 16.55 -0.56
C ALA A 174 0.26 17.39 -1.24
N VAL A 175 -0.01 18.68 -1.43
CA VAL A 175 0.93 19.64 -2.03
C VAL A 175 2.17 19.80 -1.16
N LEU A 176 2.01 19.92 0.15
CA LEU A 176 3.14 20.05 1.09
C LEU A 176 4.05 18.82 1.05
N PHE A 177 3.49 17.61 0.99
CA PHE A 177 4.30 16.40 0.80
C PHE A 177 4.98 16.35 -0.57
N GLY A 178 4.31 16.81 -1.63
CA GLY A 178 4.92 16.92 -2.96
C GLY A 178 6.10 17.90 -2.99
N LEU A 179 5.97 19.07 -2.34
CA LEU A 179 7.04 20.05 -2.19
C LEU A 179 8.18 19.48 -1.32
N ALA A 180 7.85 18.83 -0.21
CA ALA A 180 8.83 18.18 0.63
C ALA A 180 9.61 17.08 -0.12
N ALA A 181 8.95 16.33 -1.01
CA ALA A 181 9.61 15.34 -1.86
C ALA A 181 10.64 15.98 -2.80
N ILE A 182 10.30 17.11 -3.44
CA ILE A 182 11.24 17.88 -4.26
C ILE A 182 12.43 18.36 -3.43
N VAL A 183 12.17 19.00 -2.29
CA VAL A 183 13.22 19.53 -1.40
C VAL A 183 14.12 18.41 -0.90
N ALA A 184 13.56 17.28 -0.47
CA ALA A 184 14.33 16.12 -0.04
C ALA A 184 15.15 15.54 -1.20
N GLY A 185 14.61 15.48 -2.43
CA GLY A 185 15.34 15.02 -3.61
C GLY A 185 16.52 15.91 -3.98
N MET A 186 16.41 17.22 -3.71
CA MET A 186 17.48 18.19 -3.94
C MET A 186 18.54 18.22 -2.84
N THR A 187 18.16 17.93 -1.59
CA THR A 187 19.02 18.16 -0.41
C THR A 187 19.58 16.88 0.22
N LEU A 188 18.92 15.74 0.04
CA LEU A 188 19.30 14.46 0.66
C LEU A 188 19.71 13.44 -0.41
N SER A 189 20.99 13.09 -0.42
CA SER A 189 21.53 12.00 -1.26
C SER A 189 21.35 10.62 -0.64
N ALA A 190 21.26 10.53 0.68
CA ALA A 190 21.05 9.33 1.46
C ALA A 190 20.33 9.65 2.78
N ALA A 191 19.83 8.62 3.48
CA ALA A 191 19.22 8.77 4.79
C ALA A 191 20.24 9.28 5.83
N PRO A 192 19.97 10.38 6.55
CA PRO A 192 20.82 10.86 7.64
C PRO A 192 21.02 9.85 8.79
N LEU A 193 20.00 9.04 9.06
CA LEU A 193 19.99 8.02 10.10
C LEU A 193 19.95 6.63 9.44
N SER A 194 20.80 5.73 9.91
CA SER A 194 20.87 4.34 9.45
C SER A 194 21.26 3.41 10.59
N GLY A 195 21.20 2.09 10.34
CA GLY A 195 21.53 1.06 11.32
C GLY A 195 20.36 0.68 12.23
N ALA A 196 20.68 0.08 13.38
CA ALA A 196 19.69 -0.53 14.27
C ALA A 196 18.83 0.48 15.07
N GLY A 197 19.36 1.67 15.34
CA GLY A 197 18.73 2.68 16.21
C GLY A 197 17.30 3.05 15.80
N PRO A 198 17.07 3.49 14.54
CA PRO A 198 15.75 3.84 14.05
C PRO A 198 14.71 2.72 14.20
N ALA A 199 15.11 1.46 13.97
CA ALA A 199 14.21 0.31 14.09
C ALA A 199 13.79 0.04 15.55
N TRP A 200 14.72 0.14 16.50
CA TRP A 200 14.40 -0.03 17.93
C TRP A 200 13.55 1.11 18.48
N VAL A 201 13.90 2.36 18.14
CA VAL A 201 13.10 3.53 18.52
C VAL A 201 11.69 3.40 17.94
N ALA A 202 11.58 3.01 16.66
CA ALA A 202 10.29 2.76 16.04
C ALA A 202 9.49 1.70 16.80
N LEU A 203 10.09 0.57 17.16
CA LEU A 203 9.40 -0.49 17.90
C LEU A 203 8.88 0.00 19.27
N VAL A 204 9.74 0.66 20.05
CA VAL A 204 9.38 1.14 21.39
C VAL A 204 8.26 2.17 21.32
N VAL A 205 8.41 3.20 20.47
CA VAL A 205 7.41 4.27 20.33
C VAL A 205 6.12 3.71 19.72
N PHE A 206 6.19 2.78 18.77
CA PHE A 206 5.03 2.12 18.19
C PHE A 206 4.24 1.31 19.21
N ALA A 207 4.92 0.45 19.99
CA ALA A 207 4.31 -0.38 21.01
C ALA A 207 3.72 0.47 22.15
N ALA A 208 4.47 1.44 22.68
CA ALA A 208 4.01 2.33 23.73
C ALA A 208 2.85 3.21 23.25
N GLY A 209 2.96 3.79 22.05
CA GLY A 209 1.94 4.64 21.46
C GLY A 209 0.63 3.90 21.23
N LEU A 210 0.67 2.72 20.61
CA LEU A 210 -0.53 1.89 20.45
C LEU A 210 -1.08 1.43 21.81
N GLY A 211 -0.21 1.04 22.75
CA GLY A 211 -0.61 0.70 24.12
C GLY A 211 -1.42 1.82 24.78
N CYS A 212 -0.97 3.07 24.70
CA CYS A 212 -1.70 4.24 25.18
C CYS A 212 -3.05 4.45 24.46
N VAL A 213 -3.09 4.30 23.13
CA VAL A 213 -4.32 4.40 22.34
C VAL A 213 -5.35 3.35 22.78
N PHE A 214 -4.92 2.10 22.96
CA PHE A 214 -5.79 1.01 23.44
C PHE A 214 -6.19 1.17 24.90
N ALA A 215 -5.30 1.65 25.77
CA ALA A 215 -5.63 1.98 27.16
C ALA A 215 -6.57 3.19 27.28
N GLY A 216 -6.68 4.03 26.24
CA GLY A 216 -7.49 5.26 26.24
C GLY A 216 -6.87 6.40 27.03
N ARG A 217 -5.62 6.25 27.44
CA ARG A 217 -4.85 7.25 28.18
C ARG A 217 -3.95 7.98 27.21
N LEU A 218 -3.86 9.30 27.33
CA LEU A 218 -2.98 10.14 26.49
C LEU A 218 -3.18 9.91 24.98
N ARG A 219 -4.40 9.55 24.55
CA ARG A 219 -4.70 9.08 23.18
C ARG A 219 -4.24 10.06 22.10
N THR A 220 -4.48 11.35 22.30
CA THR A 220 -4.06 12.41 21.38
C THR A 220 -2.54 12.51 21.31
N LEU A 221 -1.87 12.60 22.46
CA LEU A 221 -0.41 12.67 22.53
C LEU A 221 0.24 11.43 21.89
N ALA A 222 -0.27 10.24 22.19
CA ALA A 222 0.21 8.98 21.63
C ALA A 222 0.04 8.92 20.11
N SER A 223 -1.14 9.30 19.59
CA SER A 223 -1.39 9.33 18.15
C SER A 223 -0.50 10.36 17.45
N CYS A 224 -0.31 11.54 18.06
CA CYS A 224 0.62 12.55 17.54
C CYS A 224 2.07 12.07 17.56
N ALA A 225 2.53 11.44 18.65
CA ALA A 225 3.88 10.89 18.74
C ALA A 225 4.14 9.83 17.66
N LEU A 226 3.17 8.94 17.41
CA LEU A 226 3.22 7.97 16.33
C LEU A 226 3.29 8.62 14.94
N GLY A 227 2.47 9.64 14.69
CA GLY A 227 2.47 10.38 13.42
C GLY A 227 3.75 11.16 13.19
N VAL A 228 4.28 11.81 14.23
CA VAL A 228 5.56 12.55 14.19
C VAL A 228 6.73 11.60 13.98
N MET A 229 6.75 10.45 14.68
CA MET A 229 7.74 9.40 14.46
C MET A 229 7.71 8.93 13.01
N ALA A 230 6.53 8.61 12.46
CA ALA A 230 6.41 8.17 11.08
C ALA A 230 6.96 9.22 10.09
N LEU A 231 6.65 10.49 10.30
CA LEU A 231 7.17 11.59 9.48
C LEU A 231 8.70 11.75 9.61
N ALA A 232 9.20 11.73 10.84
CA ALA A 232 10.63 11.89 11.13
C ALA A 232 11.42 10.75 10.49
N LEU A 233 11.00 9.49 10.64
CA LEU A 233 11.67 8.35 10.03
C LEU A 233 11.60 8.42 8.50
N LEU A 234 10.50 8.88 7.92
CA LEU A 234 10.36 9.03 6.47
C LEU A 234 11.41 9.97 5.87
N VAL A 235 11.72 11.05 6.59
CA VAL A 235 12.70 12.07 6.15
C VAL A 235 14.13 11.65 6.52
N LEU A 236 14.31 11.13 7.74
CA LEU A 236 15.63 10.94 8.33
C LEU A 236 16.20 9.53 8.14
N SER A 237 15.36 8.51 7.94
CA SER A 237 15.80 7.10 7.96
C SER A 237 15.36 6.28 6.76
N SER A 238 14.37 6.74 5.98
CA SER A 238 13.90 6.03 4.79
C SER A 238 15.02 5.84 3.78
N ARG A 239 15.12 4.65 3.18
CA ARG A 239 16.15 4.31 2.20
C ARG A 239 16.28 5.34 1.08
N VAL A 240 15.13 5.89 0.64
CA VAL A 240 15.07 6.96 -0.36
C VAL A 240 14.08 8.02 0.14
N PRO A 241 14.56 9.09 0.83
CA PRO A 241 13.70 10.03 1.54
C PRO A 241 12.66 10.74 0.66
N TRP A 242 13.06 11.22 -0.53
CA TRP A 242 12.16 11.87 -1.48
C TRP A 242 11.03 10.94 -1.93
N PHE A 243 11.33 9.66 -2.09
CA PHE A 243 10.40 8.67 -2.63
C PHE A 243 9.27 8.40 -1.63
N GLY A 244 9.60 8.19 -0.35
CA GLY A 244 8.60 8.03 0.70
C GLY A 244 7.66 9.24 0.84
N LEU A 245 8.21 10.45 0.75
CA LEU A 245 7.42 11.69 0.74
C LEU A 245 6.50 11.79 -0.48
N ALA A 246 7.00 11.41 -1.67
CA ALA A 246 6.18 11.33 -2.88
C ALA A 246 5.03 10.31 -2.73
N MET A 247 5.27 9.16 -2.08
CA MET A 247 4.21 8.17 -1.83
C MET A 247 3.12 8.74 -0.91
N LEU A 248 3.49 9.46 0.15
CA LEU A 248 2.50 10.16 1.00
C LEU A 248 1.77 11.26 0.23
N ALA A 249 2.44 12.00 -0.65
CA ALA A 249 1.81 13.01 -1.51
C ALA A 249 0.71 12.37 -2.39
N VAL A 250 0.99 11.21 -2.97
CA VAL A 250 0.04 10.42 -3.77
C VAL A 250 -1.14 9.94 -2.92
N MET A 251 -0.90 9.42 -1.71
CA MET A 251 -2.00 9.03 -0.81
C MET A 251 -2.86 10.23 -0.41
N PHE A 252 -2.28 11.36 -0.01
CA PHE A 252 -3.06 12.56 0.29
C PHE A 252 -3.74 13.16 -0.94
N THR A 253 -3.24 12.91 -2.15
CA THR A 253 -3.95 13.23 -3.40
C THR A 253 -5.23 12.42 -3.53
N GLY A 254 -5.23 11.13 -3.17
CA GLY A 254 -6.45 10.32 -3.07
C GLY A 254 -7.48 10.93 -2.12
N THR A 255 -7.03 11.43 -0.96
CA THR A 255 -7.89 12.17 -0.01
C THR A 255 -8.45 13.45 -0.64
N ALA A 256 -7.62 14.23 -1.34
CA ALA A 256 -8.04 15.46 -2.00
C ALA A 256 -9.08 15.21 -3.11
N ILE A 257 -8.91 14.13 -3.89
CA ILE A 257 -9.90 13.69 -4.89
C ILE A 257 -11.23 13.35 -4.22
N HIS A 258 -11.22 12.62 -3.11
CA HIS A 258 -12.44 12.31 -2.36
C HIS A 258 -13.15 13.58 -1.88
N ARG A 259 -12.40 14.56 -1.34
CA ARG A 259 -12.96 15.83 -0.86
C ARG A 259 -13.56 16.66 -1.99
N TRP A 260 -12.91 16.69 -3.14
CA TRP A 260 -13.44 17.33 -4.35
C TRP A 260 -14.75 16.68 -4.79
N GLU A 261 -14.81 15.34 -4.86
CA GLU A 261 -16.03 14.63 -5.25
C GLU A 261 -17.20 14.90 -4.29
N ARG A 262 -16.91 15.13 -3.00
CA ARG A 262 -17.89 15.48 -1.97
C ARG A 262 -18.26 16.98 -1.95
N GLY A 263 -17.73 17.79 -2.85
CA GLY A 263 -17.99 19.24 -2.92
C GLY A 263 -17.29 20.06 -1.84
N SER A 264 -16.35 19.48 -1.10
CA SER A 264 -15.64 20.13 0.02
C SER A 264 -14.23 20.63 -0.32
N GLY A 265 -13.76 20.37 -1.55
CA GLY A 265 -12.42 20.71 -2.03
C GLY A 265 -12.38 21.03 -3.53
N THR A 266 -11.19 21.30 -4.07
CA THR A 266 -10.97 21.64 -5.49
C THR A 266 -9.96 20.70 -6.15
N LEU A 267 -9.88 20.69 -7.48
CA LEU A 267 -8.90 19.88 -8.24
C LEU A 267 -7.51 20.51 -8.34
N ARG A 268 -7.34 21.81 -8.02
CA ARG A 268 -6.04 22.50 -8.10
C ARG A 268 -4.92 21.79 -7.31
N PRO A 269 -5.13 21.36 -6.05
CA PRO A 269 -4.12 20.63 -5.28
C PRO A 269 -3.80 19.25 -5.87
N VAL A 270 -4.78 18.61 -6.51
CA VAL A 270 -4.58 17.31 -7.19
C VAL A 270 -3.61 17.49 -8.36
N ALA A 271 -3.90 18.44 -9.25
CA ALA A 271 -3.03 18.74 -10.40
C ALA A 271 -1.62 19.17 -9.96
N LEU A 272 -1.53 20.05 -8.95
CA LEU A 272 -0.25 20.51 -8.43
C LEU A 272 0.54 19.36 -7.79
N THR A 273 -0.10 18.49 -7.03
CA THR A 273 0.61 17.35 -6.41
C THR A 273 1.08 16.35 -7.47
N LEU A 274 0.27 16.07 -8.49
CA LEU A 274 0.68 15.20 -9.61
C LEU A 274 1.91 15.77 -10.34
N LEU A 275 1.93 17.08 -10.58
CA LEU A 275 3.09 17.76 -11.16
C LEU A 275 4.34 17.62 -10.26
N LEU A 276 4.20 17.89 -8.97
CA LEU A 276 5.31 17.79 -8.01
C LEU A 276 5.85 16.36 -7.91
N VAL A 277 4.97 15.36 -7.86
CA VAL A 277 5.37 13.94 -7.83
C VAL A 277 6.04 13.53 -9.13
N ALA A 278 5.56 14.00 -10.28
CA ALA A 278 6.18 13.72 -11.58
C ALA A 278 7.58 14.33 -11.71
N LEU A 279 7.82 15.48 -11.07
CA LEU A 279 9.10 16.19 -11.09
C LEU A 279 10.08 15.77 -9.98
N ALA A 280 9.58 15.10 -8.92
CA ALA A 280 10.39 14.70 -7.76
C ALA A 280 11.71 13.97 -8.11
N PRO A 281 11.73 12.99 -9.04
CA PRO A 281 12.97 12.28 -9.35
C PRO A 281 13.92 13.01 -10.29
N VAL A 282 13.51 14.11 -10.93
CA VAL A 282 14.36 14.86 -11.88
C VAL A 282 15.66 15.30 -11.20
N TRP A 283 15.58 15.66 -9.92
CA TRP A 283 16.72 16.11 -9.12
C TRP A 283 17.31 15.01 -8.25
N ALA A 284 16.65 13.85 -8.18
CA ALA A 284 16.99 12.74 -7.30
C ALA A 284 17.49 11.51 -8.07
N ILE A 285 18.42 11.74 -9.01
CA ILE A 285 19.03 10.73 -9.90
C ILE A 285 19.79 9.62 -9.10
N SER A 286 19.92 9.78 -7.79
CA SER A 286 20.70 8.94 -6.87
C SER A 286 20.17 7.52 -6.62
N ALA A 287 18.93 7.18 -6.97
CA ALA A 287 18.37 5.86 -6.63
C ALA A 287 18.87 4.70 -7.53
N GLY A 288 19.45 4.99 -8.70
CA GLY A 288 19.96 3.98 -9.63
C GLY A 288 18.87 3.07 -10.26
N TRP A 289 17.59 3.40 -10.06
CA TRP A 289 16.47 2.64 -10.60
C TRP A 289 16.11 3.12 -12.01
N TRP A 290 16.12 2.22 -12.99
CA TRP A 290 15.81 2.54 -14.39
C TRP A 290 14.44 3.21 -14.58
N TRP A 291 13.48 2.90 -13.70
CA TRP A 291 12.10 3.39 -13.75
C TRP A 291 11.90 4.77 -13.09
N VAL A 292 12.94 5.30 -12.43
CA VAL A 292 12.97 6.65 -11.87
C VAL A 292 13.44 7.68 -12.90
N ARG A 293 14.02 7.23 -14.03
CA ARG A 293 14.39 8.12 -15.14
C ARG A 293 13.19 9.00 -15.52
N PRO A 294 13.37 10.32 -15.74
CA PRO A 294 12.25 11.25 -15.87
C PRO A 294 11.22 10.84 -16.92
N ASP A 295 11.66 10.37 -18.08
CA ASP A 295 10.82 9.87 -19.17
C ASP A 295 9.92 8.70 -18.73
N VAL A 296 10.52 7.70 -18.06
CA VAL A 296 9.80 6.51 -17.59
C VAL A 296 8.88 6.84 -16.42
N TRP A 297 9.35 7.66 -15.48
CA TRP A 297 8.60 8.02 -14.29
C TRP A 297 7.37 8.85 -14.62
N ILE A 298 7.50 9.86 -15.48
CA ILE A 298 6.38 10.70 -15.92
C ILE A 298 5.32 9.83 -16.60
N GLY A 299 5.73 8.92 -17.50
CA GLY A 299 4.80 7.97 -18.13
C GLY A 299 4.11 7.05 -17.11
N THR A 300 4.84 6.60 -16.10
CA THR A 300 4.31 5.74 -15.02
C THR A 300 3.28 6.47 -14.16
N VAL A 301 3.57 7.71 -13.75
CA VAL A 301 2.63 8.57 -13.00
C VAL A 301 1.41 8.90 -13.85
N ALA A 302 1.60 9.22 -15.13
CA ALA A 302 0.50 9.49 -16.06
C ALA A 302 -0.41 8.27 -16.23
N LEU A 303 0.15 7.07 -16.38
CA LEU A 303 -0.64 5.83 -16.45
C LEU A 303 -1.43 5.58 -15.16
N ALA A 304 -0.83 5.82 -13.99
CA ALA A 304 -1.51 5.64 -12.70
C ALA A 304 -2.67 6.64 -12.55
N ALA A 305 -2.43 7.91 -12.89
CA ALA A 305 -3.43 8.96 -12.87
C ALA A 305 -4.57 8.67 -13.86
N ALA A 306 -4.26 8.25 -15.08
CA ALA A 306 -5.24 7.87 -16.09
C ALA A 306 -6.08 6.66 -15.65
N THR A 307 -5.44 5.64 -15.06
CA THR A 307 -6.12 4.45 -14.55
C THR A 307 -7.09 4.83 -13.43
N PHE A 308 -6.64 5.64 -12.46
CA PHE A 308 -7.51 6.11 -11.38
C PHE A 308 -8.65 6.99 -11.90
N ALA A 309 -8.36 7.92 -12.81
CA ALA A 309 -9.36 8.80 -13.42
C ALA A 309 -10.40 8.00 -14.22
N ALA A 310 -10.00 6.96 -14.95
CA ALA A 310 -10.91 6.05 -15.63
C ALA A 310 -11.82 5.30 -14.64
N GLY A 311 -11.25 4.76 -13.55
CA GLY A 311 -12.04 4.16 -12.48
C GLY A 311 -13.05 5.13 -11.87
N LEU A 312 -12.62 6.37 -11.62
CA LEU A 312 -13.47 7.44 -11.09
C LEU A 312 -14.57 7.84 -12.07
N ALA A 313 -14.28 7.93 -13.38
CA ALA A 313 -15.28 8.19 -14.41
C ALA A 313 -16.33 7.07 -14.50
N LEU A 314 -15.91 5.82 -14.24
CA LEU A 314 -16.76 4.63 -14.26
C LEU A 314 -17.42 4.32 -12.91
N ARG A 315 -17.28 5.17 -11.88
CA ARG A 315 -17.72 4.89 -10.50
C ARG A 315 -19.20 4.55 -10.31
N GLY A 316 -20.06 5.04 -11.21
CA GLY A 316 -21.50 4.75 -11.21
C GLY A 316 -21.90 3.50 -12.01
N ARG A 317 -20.96 2.86 -12.70
CA ARG A 317 -21.23 1.71 -13.55
C ARG A 317 -21.08 0.40 -12.78
N ARG A 318 -21.76 -0.65 -13.26
CA ARG A 318 -21.62 -2.00 -12.72
C ARG A 318 -20.27 -2.57 -13.14
N ILE A 319 -19.49 -3.02 -12.16
CA ILE A 319 -18.20 -3.67 -12.39
C ILE A 319 -18.42 -5.17 -12.64
N PRO A 320 -17.77 -5.77 -13.66
CA PRO A 320 -17.82 -7.20 -13.90
C PRO A 320 -17.37 -8.00 -12.67
N ARG A 321 -18.05 -9.11 -12.38
CA ARG A 321 -17.75 -9.96 -11.22
C ARG A 321 -16.29 -10.42 -11.14
N PRO A 322 -15.62 -10.85 -12.23
CA PRO A 322 -14.21 -11.25 -12.16
C PRO A 322 -13.30 -10.11 -11.72
N LEU A 323 -13.55 -8.89 -12.24
CA LEU A 323 -12.76 -7.71 -11.91
C LEU A 323 -12.96 -7.26 -10.46
N ALA A 324 -14.20 -7.30 -9.97
CA ALA A 324 -14.50 -7.06 -8.56
C ALA A 324 -13.84 -8.11 -7.65
N TRP A 325 -13.86 -9.38 -8.05
CA TRP A 325 -13.24 -10.47 -7.30
C TRP A 325 -11.72 -10.26 -7.17
N LEU A 326 -11.04 -9.89 -8.25
CA LEU A 326 -9.61 -9.54 -8.23
C LEU A 326 -9.31 -8.40 -7.23
N GLY A 327 -10.21 -7.43 -7.12
CA GLY A 327 -10.13 -6.36 -6.13
C GLY A 327 -10.24 -6.85 -4.69
N VAL A 328 -11.17 -7.76 -4.43
CA VAL A 328 -11.38 -8.35 -3.10
C VAL A 328 -10.18 -9.17 -2.65
N VAL A 329 -9.56 -9.94 -3.57
CA VAL A 329 -8.38 -10.77 -3.27
C VAL A 329 -7.05 -10.05 -3.54
N SER A 330 -7.08 -8.75 -3.81
CA SER A 330 -5.91 -7.99 -4.27
C SER A 330 -4.73 -8.04 -3.30
N TYR A 331 -5.01 -8.16 -1.99
CA TYR A 331 -3.98 -8.23 -0.96
C TYR A 331 -3.24 -9.58 -0.98
N SER A 332 -3.99 -10.70 -1.05
CA SER A 332 -3.42 -12.02 -1.33
C SER A 332 -2.63 -12.05 -2.63
N LEU A 333 -3.21 -11.53 -3.71
CA LEU A 333 -2.54 -11.46 -5.01
C LEU A 333 -1.22 -10.68 -4.93
N TYR A 334 -1.20 -9.56 -4.21
CA TYR A 334 -0.01 -8.73 -4.04
C TYR A 334 1.09 -9.38 -3.19
N LEU A 335 0.75 -10.11 -2.11
CA LEU A 335 1.78 -10.69 -1.24
C LEU A 335 2.29 -12.06 -1.69
N VAL A 336 1.41 -12.90 -2.23
CA VAL A 336 1.70 -14.31 -2.48
C VAL A 336 2.36 -14.55 -3.84
N HIS A 337 2.22 -13.61 -4.80
CA HIS A 337 2.77 -13.81 -6.14
C HIS A 337 4.29 -13.95 -6.16
N LEU A 338 5.03 -13.20 -5.33
CA LEU A 338 6.49 -13.27 -5.32
C LEU A 338 7.03 -14.60 -4.78
N PRO A 339 6.58 -15.12 -3.62
CA PRO A 339 7.00 -16.46 -3.17
C PRO A 339 6.76 -17.54 -4.22
N ILE A 340 5.58 -17.53 -4.87
CA ILE A 340 5.28 -18.47 -5.95
C ILE A 340 6.25 -18.30 -7.12
N LEU A 341 6.48 -17.05 -7.53
CA LEU A 341 7.39 -16.74 -8.64
C LEU A 341 8.82 -17.18 -8.32
N LEU A 342 9.30 -16.96 -7.09
CA LEU A 342 10.63 -17.38 -6.63
C LEU A 342 10.78 -18.90 -6.64
N VAL A 343 9.80 -19.63 -6.11
CA VAL A 343 9.79 -21.11 -6.14
C VAL A 343 9.78 -21.61 -7.59
N MET A 344 8.97 -21.00 -8.44
CA MET A 344 8.91 -21.35 -9.85
C MET A 344 10.24 -21.10 -10.58
N ILE A 345 10.88 -19.94 -10.34
CA ILE A 345 12.20 -19.63 -10.91
C ILE A 345 13.27 -20.59 -10.37
N HIS A 346 13.21 -20.98 -9.11
CA HIS A 346 14.14 -21.94 -8.52
C HIS A 346 14.01 -23.33 -9.17
N ILE A 347 12.78 -23.80 -9.44
CA ILE A 347 12.52 -25.13 -10.02
C ILE A 347 12.72 -25.15 -11.54
N LEU A 348 12.18 -24.16 -12.24
CA LEU A 348 12.16 -24.11 -13.71
C LEU A 348 13.33 -23.32 -14.31
N GLY A 349 14.07 -22.56 -13.51
CA GLY A 349 15.02 -21.57 -14.00
C GLY A 349 14.33 -20.30 -14.53
N GLU A 350 15.12 -19.25 -14.75
CA GLU A 350 14.66 -18.04 -15.42
C GLU A 350 14.37 -18.31 -16.91
N ARG A 351 13.23 -17.82 -17.41
CA ARG A 351 12.75 -18.13 -18.76
C ARG A 351 12.84 -16.99 -19.76
N ARG A 352 13.29 -15.80 -19.35
CA ARG A 352 13.38 -14.61 -20.21
C ARG A 352 14.18 -14.81 -21.51
N TRP A 353 15.15 -15.74 -21.49
CA TRP A 353 16.01 -16.08 -22.64
C TRP A 353 15.59 -17.38 -23.35
N SER A 354 14.53 -18.05 -22.89
CA SER A 354 14.04 -19.29 -23.48
C SER A 354 13.18 -19.03 -24.73
N PRO A 355 12.99 -20.02 -25.61
CA PRO A 355 12.05 -19.90 -26.74
C PRO A 355 10.62 -19.57 -26.28
N LEU A 356 9.86 -18.85 -27.12
CA LEU A 356 8.52 -18.36 -26.80
C LEU A 356 7.56 -19.41 -26.19
N PRO A 357 7.50 -20.68 -26.67
CA PRO A 357 6.62 -21.68 -26.06
C PRO A 357 6.92 -21.94 -24.57
N HIS A 358 8.20 -21.92 -24.17
CA HIS A 358 8.61 -22.11 -22.78
C HIS A 358 8.23 -20.90 -21.91
N GLN A 359 8.34 -19.69 -22.46
CA GLN A 359 7.91 -18.47 -21.79
C GLN A 359 6.40 -18.48 -21.51
N LEU A 360 5.61 -18.82 -22.54
CA LEU A 360 4.15 -18.94 -22.44
C LEU A 360 3.73 -20.05 -21.47
N ALA A 361 4.35 -21.22 -21.56
CA ALA A 361 4.07 -22.33 -20.65
C ALA A 361 4.35 -21.95 -19.20
N THR A 362 5.45 -21.25 -18.94
CA THR A 362 5.81 -20.78 -17.60
C THR A 362 4.81 -19.74 -17.07
N GLY A 363 4.40 -18.79 -17.91
CA GLY A 363 3.34 -17.84 -17.57
C GLY A 363 2.00 -18.53 -17.27
N ALA A 364 1.63 -19.54 -18.05
CA ALA A 364 0.41 -20.33 -17.84
C ALA A 364 0.47 -21.11 -16.51
N VAL A 365 1.56 -21.82 -16.26
CA VAL A 365 1.79 -22.55 -15.00
C VAL A 365 1.76 -21.60 -13.81
N PHE A 366 2.43 -20.44 -13.91
CA PHE A 366 2.42 -19.42 -12.87
C PHE A 366 0.99 -18.98 -12.52
N LEU A 367 0.17 -18.64 -13.51
CA LEU A 367 -1.22 -18.22 -13.27
C LEU A 367 -2.09 -19.37 -12.74
N LEU A 368 -1.86 -20.59 -13.22
CA LEU A 368 -2.59 -21.79 -12.82
C LEU A 368 -2.31 -22.14 -11.35
N VAL A 369 -1.12 -21.84 -10.83
CA VAL A 369 -0.79 -21.97 -9.40
C VAL A 369 -1.24 -20.74 -8.60
N LEU A 370 -1.01 -19.53 -9.14
CA LEU A 370 -1.27 -18.27 -8.42
C LEU A 370 -2.75 -18.11 -8.08
N LEU A 371 -3.66 -18.30 -9.04
CA LEU A 371 -5.08 -18.01 -8.84
C LEU A 371 -5.73 -18.90 -7.76
N PRO A 372 -5.50 -20.23 -7.72
CA PRO A 372 -5.96 -21.07 -6.62
C PRO A 372 -5.35 -20.68 -5.27
N VAL A 373 -4.04 -20.45 -5.20
CA VAL A 373 -3.39 -20.10 -3.92
C VAL A 373 -3.93 -18.79 -3.39
N VAL A 374 -4.11 -17.76 -4.23
CA VAL A 374 -4.74 -16.49 -3.86
C VAL A 374 -6.17 -16.69 -3.34
N GLY A 375 -6.95 -17.55 -4.00
CA GLY A 375 -8.29 -17.91 -3.53
C GLY A 375 -8.29 -18.62 -2.18
N LEU A 376 -7.31 -19.50 -1.93
CA LEU A 376 -7.14 -20.24 -0.68
C LEU A 376 -6.68 -19.32 0.45
N THR A 377 -5.62 -18.52 0.26
CA THR A 377 -5.11 -17.59 1.29
C THR A 377 -6.16 -16.56 1.67
N HIS A 378 -6.91 -16.04 0.70
CA HIS A 378 -8.01 -15.13 0.99
C HIS A 378 -9.10 -15.79 1.85
N ARG A 379 -9.49 -17.02 1.51
CA ARG A 379 -10.57 -17.74 2.23
C ARG A 379 -10.16 -18.26 3.60
N LEU A 380 -8.92 -18.73 3.75
CA LEU A 380 -8.44 -19.41 4.94
C LEU A 380 -7.74 -18.46 5.93
N VAL A 381 -7.13 -17.37 5.44
CA VAL A 381 -6.38 -16.43 6.29
C VAL A 381 -7.10 -15.09 6.38
N GLU A 382 -7.32 -14.41 5.26
CA GLU A 382 -7.83 -13.04 5.28
C GLU A 382 -9.26 -12.95 5.79
N LEU A 383 -10.19 -13.71 5.21
CA LEU A 383 -11.61 -13.62 5.54
C LEU A 383 -11.91 -13.95 7.01
N PRO A 384 -11.38 -15.03 7.61
CA PRO A 384 -11.61 -15.34 9.02
C PRO A 384 -11.05 -14.25 9.94
N MET A 385 -9.84 -13.76 9.66
CA MET A 385 -9.20 -12.73 10.47
C MET A 385 -9.90 -11.38 10.37
N GLN A 386 -10.32 -10.97 9.17
CA GLN A 386 -11.12 -9.75 9.00
C GLN A 386 -12.50 -9.87 9.68
N ARG A 387 -13.13 -11.05 9.69
CA ARG A 387 -14.37 -11.29 10.44
C ARG A 387 -14.14 -11.14 11.95
N LEU A 388 -13.04 -11.69 12.47
CA LEU A 388 -12.64 -11.54 13.87
C LEU A 388 -12.39 -10.07 14.21
N GLY A 389 -11.59 -9.35 13.40
CA GLY A 389 -11.34 -7.93 13.58
C GLY A 389 -12.61 -7.09 13.59
N ARG A 390 -13.58 -7.37 12.69
CA ARG A 390 -14.89 -6.69 12.70
C ARG A 390 -15.71 -7.00 13.95
N ARG A 391 -15.59 -8.18 14.55
CA ARG A 391 -16.27 -8.51 15.82
C ARG A 391 -15.64 -7.77 16.99
N LEU A 392 -14.32 -7.71 17.05
CA LEU A 392 -13.58 -7.02 18.10
C LEU A 392 -13.76 -5.50 18.02
N ALA A 393 -13.71 -4.92 16.83
CA ALA A 393 -13.89 -3.49 16.63
C ALA A 393 -15.28 -2.97 17.04
N ARG A 394 -16.32 -3.83 17.08
CA ARG A 394 -17.66 -3.47 17.57
C ARG A 394 -17.78 -3.47 19.09
N ARG A 395 -16.80 -4.02 19.80
CA ARG A 395 -16.81 -4.13 21.27
C ARG A 395 -16.10 -2.98 21.98
N VAL A 396 -15.47 -2.09 21.21
CA VAL A 396 -14.59 -1.03 21.72
C VAL A 396 -15.26 0.32 21.59
#